data_AF-A0AAU3AN02-F1
#
_entry.id   AF-A0AAU3AN02-F1
#
_cell.length_a   1.000
_cell.length_b   1.000
_cell.length_c   1.000
_cell.angle_alpha   90.00
_cell.angle_beta   90.00
_cell.angle_gamma   90.00
#
_symmetry.space_group_name_H-M   'P 1'
#
loop_
_entity.id
_entity.type
_entity.pdbx_description
1 polymer ?
#
loop_
_entity_poly.entity_id
_entity_poly.type
_entity_poly.pdbx_seq_one_letter_code
_entity_poly.pdbx_strand_id
1 'polypeptide(L)'
;MSQSASFQATAAIWVACWTYGTKSPPILSLNEPGGNLSVHVFTDEPLEVHRRFARDLADAVATYVKAVEEWAAAQPADITQAR
;
A
#
# COMPACT_ATOMS: atom_id res chain seq x y z
N MET A 1 0.92 22.26 -7.07
CA MET A 1 2.04 21.61 -6.37
C MET A 1 1.69 20.13 -6.23
N SER A 2 2.58 19.21 -6.62
CA SER A 2 2.40 17.77 -6.40
C SER A 2 3.13 17.40 -5.12
N GLN A 3 2.46 16.73 -4.19
CA GLN A 3 3.12 16.14 -3.02
C GLN A 3 3.43 14.68 -3.34
N SER A 4 4.68 14.28 -3.12
CA SER A 4 5.11 12.88 -3.24
C SER A 4 5.49 12.38 -1.85
N ALA A 5 4.85 11.29 -1.43
CA ALA A 5 5.24 10.52 -0.27
C ALA A 5 5.69 9.15 -0.77
N SER A 6 6.86 8.69 -0.33
CA SER A 6 7.39 7.37 -0.68
C SER A 6 7.62 6.56 0.59
N PHE A 7 7.50 5.25 0.46
CA PHE A 7 7.72 4.30 1.54
C PHE A 7 8.57 3.16 1.00
N GLN A 8 9.73 2.92 1.63
CA GLN A 8 10.69 1.92 1.15
C GLN A 8 10.47 0.61 1.88
N ALA A 9 10.21 -0.47 1.16
CA ALA A 9 10.08 -1.80 1.76
C ALA A 9 11.40 -2.25 2.44
N THR A 10 11.28 -2.75 3.68
CA THR A 10 12.34 -3.32 4.50
C THR A 10 11.81 -4.52 5.26
N ALA A 11 12.69 -5.33 5.85
CA ALA A 11 12.28 -6.51 6.62
C ALA A 11 11.46 -6.16 7.89
N ALA A 12 11.54 -4.92 8.37
CA ALA A 12 10.82 -4.46 9.56
C ALA A 12 9.39 -3.96 9.23
N ILE A 13 9.02 -3.92 7.95
CA ILE A 13 7.76 -3.36 7.50
C ILE A 13 6.63 -4.37 7.54
N TRP A 14 5.44 -3.89 7.87
CA TRP A 14 4.22 -4.65 7.79
C TRP A 14 3.05 -3.78 7.33
N VAL A 15 2.12 -4.39 6.60
CA VAL A 15 0.91 -3.74 6.07
C VAL A 15 -0.29 -4.14 6.91
N ALA A 16 -1.14 -3.19 7.26
CA ALA A 16 -2.37 -3.46 7.99
C ALA A 16 -3.56 -2.64 7.51
N CYS A 17 -4.72 -3.27 7.52
CA CYS A 17 -6.00 -2.62 7.33
C CYS A 17 -6.74 -2.56 8.68
N TRP A 18 -6.78 -1.37 9.27
CA TRP A 18 -7.50 -1.13 10.51
C TRP A 18 -8.98 -0.95 10.20
N THR A 19 -9.81 -1.82 10.74
CA THR A 19 -11.27 -1.76 10.58
C THR A 19 -11.93 -1.35 11.89
N TYR A 20 -12.92 -0.47 11.81
CA TYR A 20 -13.63 0.09 12.97
C TYR A 20 -15.13 -0.27 12.94
N GLY A 21 -15.46 -1.42 12.33
CA GLY A 21 -16.83 -1.81 12.02
C GLY A 21 -17.50 -0.82 11.06
N THR A 22 -18.75 -0.46 11.35
CA THR A 22 -19.54 0.50 10.54
C THR A 22 -19.45 1.93 11.06
N LYS A 23 -18.66 2.19 12.12
CA LYS A 23 -18.61 3.50 12.80
C LYS A 23 -17.67 4.49 12.13
N SER A 24 -16.60 4.00 11.50
CA SER A 24 -15.60 4.82 10.83
C SER A 24 -15.07 4.11 9.58
N PRO A 25 -14.63 4.86 8.55
CA PRO A 25 -13.96 4.27 7.40
C PRO A 25 -12.68 3.50 7.79
N PRO A 26 -12.32 2.44 7.06
CA PRO A 26 -11.09 1.70 7.31
C PRO A 26 -9.85 2.53 6.95
N ILE A 27 -8.72 2.19 7.56
CA ILE A 27 -7.43 2.83 7.31
C ILE A 27 -6.43 1.76 6.89
N LEU A 28 -5.89 1.88 5.68
CA LEU A 28 -4.76 1.05 5.24
C LEU A 28 -3.46 1.74 5.64
N SER A 29 -2.54 1.03 6.27
CA SER A 29 -1.24 1.59 6.71
C SER A 29 -0.08 0.68 6.32
N LEU A 30 0.98 1.28 5.81
CA LEU A 30 2.30 0.69 5.71
C LEU A 30 3.10 1.19 6.91
N ASN A 31 3.53 0.28 7.77
CA ASN A 31 4.12 0.61 9.06
C ASN A 31 5.58 0.19 9.10
N GLU A 32 6.41 1.01 9.74
CA GLU A 32 7.80 0.70 10.08
C GLU A 32 8.10 1.18 11.52
N PRO A 33 9.22 0.77 12.12
CA PRO A 33 9.66 1.36 13.38
C PRO A 33 9.85 2.88 13.27
N GLY A 34 9.01 3.65 13.95
CA GLY A 34 9.11 5.11 13.99
C GLY A 34 8.32 5.87 12.93
N GLY A 35 7.58 5.19 12.05
CA GLY A 35 6.80 5.84 10.99
C GLY A 35 5.68 4.99 10.40
N ASN A 36 4.74 5.65 9.75
CA ASN A 36 3.75 4.99 8.91
C ASN A 36 3.39 5.88 7.71
N LEU A 37 2.94 5.23 6.63
CA LEU A 37 2.24 5.85 5.54
C LEU A 37 0.84 5.25 5.46
N SER A 38 -0.18 6.10 5.61
CA SER A 38 -1.56 5.65 5.70
C SER A 38 -2.42 6.20 4.58
N VAL A 39 -3.28 5.34 4.03
CA VAL A 39 -4.31 5.69 3.04
C VAL A 39 -5.63 5.79 3.79
N HIS A 40 -6.21 6.99 3.78
CA HIS A 40 -7.47 7.30 4.42
C HIS A 40 -8.48 7.75 3.36
N VAL A 41 -9.73 7.33 3.54
CA VAL A 41 -10.87 7.93 2.86
C VAL A 41 -11.43 9.03 3.78
N PHE A 42 -11.27 10.29 3.39
CA PHE A 42 -11.80 11.43 4.13
C PHE A 42 -13.31 11.52 3.94
N THR A 43 -14.06 11.91 4.97
CA THR A 43 -15.54 11.89 4.94
C THR A 43 -16.17 13.05 4.16
N ASP A 44 -15.38 13.86 3.48
CA ASP A 44 -15.80 14.99 2.67
C ASP A 44 -16.25 14.59 1.25
N GLU A 45 -15.96 13.36 0.83
CA GLU A 45 -16.35 12.83 -0.48
C GLU A 45 -17.58 11.88 -0.41
N PRO A 46 -18.34 11.71 -1.51
CA PRO A 46 -19.42 10.74 -1.57
C PRO A 46 -18.96 9.28 -1.40
N LEU A 47 -19.82 8.45 -0.82
CA LEU A 47 -19.54 7.01 -0.58
C LEU A 47 -19.08 6.24 -1.83
N GLU A 48 -19.64 6.56 -3.00
CA GLU A 48 -19.26 5.90 -4.25
C GLU A 48 -17.84 6.27 -4.70
N VAL A 49 -17.35 7.47 -4.38
CA VAL A 49 -15.96 7.87 -4.63
C VAL A 49 -15.01 6.99 -3.80
N HIS A 50 -15.34 6.76 -2.53
CA HIS A 50 -14.56 5.87 -1.66
C HIS A 50 -14.55 4.43 -2.14
N ARG A 51 -15.71 3.91 -2.55
CA ARG A 51 -15.84 2.54 -3.08
C ARG A 51 -15.04 2.36 -4.35
N ARG A 52 -15.11 3.33 -5.26
CA ARG A 52 -14.33 3.31 -6.50
C ARG A 52 -12.84 3.38 -6.19
N PHE A 53 -12.40 4.33 -5.38
CA PHE A 53 -11.00 4.46 -4.98
C PHE A 53 -10.44 3.18 -4.37
N ALA A 54 -11.18 2.52 -3.47
CA ALA A 54 -10.74 1.28 -2.85
C ALA A 54 -10.58 0.12 -3.86
N ARG A 55 -11.45 0.04 -4.88
CA ARG A 55 -11.35 -0.95 -5.95
C ARG A 55 -10.17 -0.66 -6.88
N ASP A 56 -10.04 0.58 -7.32
CA ASP A 56 -8.93 1.03 -8.17
C ASP A 56 -7.58 0.78 -7.45
N LEU A 57 -7.51 1.01 -6.13
CA LEU A 57 -6.34 0.70 -5.31
C LEU A 57 -6.05 -0.81 -5.27
N ALA A 58 -7.07 -1.65 -5.08
CA ALA A 58 -6.90 -3.10 -5.05
C ALA A 58 -6.39 -3.65 -6.40
N ASP A 59 -6.94 -3.17 -7.51
CA ASP A 59 -6.52 -3.56 -8.86
C ASP A 59 -5.07 -3.11 -9.15
N ALA A 60 -4.70 -1.90 -8.72
CA ALA A 60 -3.35 -1.40 -8.84
C ALA A 60 -2.34 -2.21 -8.01
N VAL A 61 -2.70 -2.58 -6.77
CA VAL A 61 -1.87 -3.43 -5.90
C VAL A 61 -1.71 -4.84 -6.50
N ALA A 62 -2.78 -5.44 -7.03
CA ALA A 62 -2.69 -6.73 -7.71
C ALA A 62 -1.75 -6.68 -8.93
N THR A 63 -1.84 -5.60 -9.72
CA THR A 63 -0.93 -5.34 -10.84
C THR A 63 0.51 -5.17 -10.37
N TYR A 64 0.73 -4.43 -9.28
CA TYR A 64 2.05 -4.25 -8.68
C TYR A 64 2.66 -5.56 -8.21
N VAL A 65 1.89 -6.40 -7.50
CA VAL A 65 2.36 -7.73 -7.04
C VAL A 65 2.80 -8.58 -8.23
N LYS A 66 1.98 -8.66 -9.29
CA LYS A 66 2.34 -9.38 -10.50
C LYS A 66 3.66 -8.86 -11.10
N ALA A 67 3.81 -7.55 -11.22
CA ALA A 67 5.02 -6.95 -11.76
C ALA A 67 6.27 -7.22 -10.90
N VAL A 68 6.14 -7.20 -9.57
CA VAL A 68 7.24 -7.53 -8.64
C VAL A 68 7.65 -8.99 -8.79
N GLU A 69 6.70 -9.92 -8.88
CA GLU A 69 6.98 -11.35 -9.06
C GLU A 69 7.62 -11.63 -10.42
N GLU A 70 7.12 -11.03 -11.50
CA GLU A 70 7.74 -11.14 -12.84
C GLU A 70 9.17 -10.59 -12.84
N TRP A 71 9.39 -9.44 -12.21
CA TRP A 71 10.72 -8.86 -12.05
C TRP A 71 11.63 -9.79 -11.22
N ALA A 72 11.14 -10.31 -10.10
CA ALA A 72 11.88 -11.20 -9.21
C ALA A 72 12.27 -12.50 -9.91
N ALA A 73 11.36 -13.11 -10.68
CA ALA A 73 11.62 -14.31 -11.47
C ALA A 73 12.67 -14.10 -12.58
N ALA A 74 12.81 -12.87 -13.08
CA ALA A 74 13.84 -12.50 -14.05
C ALA A 74 15.21 -12.20 -13.41
N GLN A 75 15.30 -12.10 -12.09
CA GLN A 75 16.57 -11.86 -11.41
C GLN A 75 17.43 -13.13 -11.37
N PRO A 76 18.75 -13.04 -11.60
CA PRO A 76 19.66 -14.15 -11.38
C PRO A 76 19.58 -14.61 -9.92
N ALA A 77 19.77 -15.91 -9.67
CA ALA A 77 19.70 -16.52 -8.33
C ALA A 77 20.71 -15.95 -7.30
N ASP A 78 21.63 -15.09 -7.75
CA ASP A 78 22.69 -14.49 -6.95
C ASP A 78 22.53 -12.97 -6.77
N ILE A 79 21.28 -12.50 -6.62
CA ILE A 79 21.04 -11.20 -5.97
C ILE A 79 20.90 -11.44 -4.46
N THR A 80 21.93 -12.05 -3.87
CA THR A 80 22.17 -11.86 -2.44
C THR A 80 22.71 -10.45 -2.30
N GLN A 81 21.86 -9.56 -1.79
CA GLN A 81 22.10 -8.11 -1.73
C GLN A 81 23.53 -7.77 -1.28
N ALA A 82 24.29 -7.12 -2.17
CA ALA A 82 25.30 -6.16 -1.77
C ALA A 82 24.55 -4.96 -1.15
N ARG A 83 24.38 -4.97 0.17
CA ARG A 83 24.19 -3.78 1.00
C ARG A 83 25.09 -3.86 2.21
#